data_AF-B4WRV6-F1
#
_entry.id   AF-B4WRV6-F1
#
_cell.length_a   1.000
_cell.length_b   1.000
_cell.length_c   1.000
_cell.angle_alpha   90.00
_cell.angle_beta   90.00
_cell.angle_gamma   90.00
#
_symmetry.space_group_name_H-M   'P 1'
#
loop_
_entity.id
_entity.type
_entity.pdbx_description
1 polymer ?
#
loop_
_entity_poly.entity_id
_entity_poly.type
_entity_poly.pdbx_seq_one_letter_code
_entity_poly.pdbx_strand_id
1 'polypeptide(L)'
;MTYAITDKCISCQRCIPTCPTNAIERNGATFKINADLCNNCKGFYSVPQCWAVCPTEGGCVSLSGRSSAFTLGSAIETTADYWKAWQAAYKQRVSRLKQSPQSEYWNDWFDSYSQSLEKLQAQAKTGTNAPLTP
;
A
#
# COMPACT_ATOMS: atom_id res chain seq x y z
N MET A 1 -10.44 -20.73 -2.26
CA MET A 1 -9.34 -19.76 -2.47
C MET A 1 -8.62 -19.64 -1.13
N THR A 2 -7.32 -19.40 -1.11
CA THR A 2 -6.55 -19.27 0.14
C THR A 2 -5.51 -18.20 -0.11
N TYR A 3 -5.29 -17.30 0.85
CA TYR A 3 -4.31 -16.23 0.73
C TYR A 3 -3.08 -16.54 1.57
N ALA A 4 -1.92 -16.09 1.10
CA ALA A 4 -0.66 -16.18 1.82
C ALA A 4 0.04 -14.82 1.86
N ILE A 5 0.73 -14.56 2.97
CA ILE A 5 1.65 -13.43 3.09
C ILE A 5 3.04 -13.93 2.69
N THR A 6 3.72 -13.16 1.85
CA THR A 6 5.04 -13.51 1.29
C THR A 6 6.17 -12.78 2.02
N ASP A 7 7.39 -13.05 1.60
CA ASP A 7 8.61 -12.34 2.01
C ASP A 7 8.61 -10.84 1.65
N LYS A 8 7.73 -10.39 0.74
CA LYS A 8 7.53 -8.97 0.42
C LYS A 8 6.72 -8.20 1.47
N CYS A 9 6.41 -8.83 2.60
CA CYS A 9 5.76 -8.19 3.74
C CYS A 9 6.72 -7.21 4.43
N ILE A 10 6.35 -5.92 4.49
CA ILE A 10 7.11 -4.88 5.20
C ILE A 10 6.64 -4.67 6.65
N SER A 11 5.88 -5.62 7.20
CA SER A 11 5.38 -5.57 8.59
C SER A 11 4.63 -4.29 8.99
N CYS A 12 3.90 -3.69 8.04
CA CYS A 12 3.11 -2.47 8.25
C CYS A 12 1.83 -2.65 9.08
N GLN A 13 1.48 -3.88 9.48
CA GLN A 13 0.36 -4.23 10.38
C GLN A 13 -1.06 -3.92 9.87
N ARG A 14 -1.22 -3.36 8.67
CA ARG A 14 -2.53 -2.97 8.10
C ARG A 14 -3.52 -4.12 7.95
N CYS A 15 -3.04 -5.33 7.71
CA CYS A 15 -3.90 -6.49 7.47
C CYS A 15 -4.58 -7.02 8.75
N ILE A 16 -3.94 -6.87 9.92
CA ILE A 16 -4.43 -7.40 11.20
C ILE A 16 -5.85 -6.91 11.55
N PRO A 17 -6.11 -5.59 11.65
CA PRO A 17 -7.43 -5.10 12.10
C PRO A 17 -8.54 -5.38 11.07
N THR A 18 -8.18 -5.74 9.84
CA THR A 18 -9.15 -5.96 8.76
C THR A 18 -9.59 -7.41 8.59
N CYS A 19 -8.92 -8.36 9.26
CA CYS A 19 -9.24 -9.78 9.14
C CYS A 19 -10.40 -10.15 10.08
N PRO A 20 -11.61 -10.49 9.56
CA PRO A 20 -12.78 -10.72 10.40
C PRO A 20 -12.69 -11.98 11.26
N THR A 21 -11.85 -12.96 10.88
CA THR A 21 -11.67 -14.23 11.59
C THR A 21 -10.40 -14.28 12.42
N ASN A 22 -9.67 -13.15 12.53
CA ASN A 22 -8.37 -13.08 13.22
C ASN A 22 -7.35 -14.12 12.73
N ALA A 23 -7.41 -14.49 11.44
CA ALA A 23 -6.53 -15.50 10.86
C ALA A 23 -5.08 -15.03 10.61
N ILE A 24 -4.72 -13.79 10.97
CA ILE A 24 -3.39 -13.21 10.69
C ILE A 24 -2.58 -13.15 11.97
N GLU A 25 -1.45 -13.84 11.96
CA GLU A 25 -0.57 -14.00 13.11
C GLU A 25 0.84 -13.50 12.78
N ARG A 26 1.57 -13.04 13.81
CA ARG A 26 2.96 -12.61 13.66
C ARG A 26 3.85 -13.84 13.53
N ASN A 27 4.74 -13.84 12.53
CA ASN A 27 5.72 -14.89 12.28
C ASN A 27 7.11 -14.26 12.08
N GLY A 28 7.85 -14.09 13.17
CA GLY A 28 9.15 -13.43 13.18
C GLY A 28 9.06 -11.97 12.70
N ALA A 29 9.81 -11.64 11.65
CA ALA A 29 9.86 -10.31 11.05
C ALA A 29 8.70 -10.02 10.08
N THR A 30 7.81 -10.99 9.81
CA THR A 30 6.68 -10.87 8.88
C THR A 30 5.38 -11.37 9.51
N PHE A 31 4.31 -11.41 8.73
CA PHE A 31 3.02 -11.97 9.13
C PHE A 31 2.72 -13.25 8.36
N LYS A 32 1.86 -14.10 8.91
CA LYS A 32 1.38 -15.34 8.29
C LYS A 32 -0.14 -15.43 8.42
N ILE A 33 -0.78 -16.02 7.41
CA ILE A 33 -2.20 -16.37 7.46
C ILE A 33 -2.32 -17.82 7.94
N ASN A 34 -3.08 -18.03 9.02
CA ASN A 34 -3.50 -19.33 9.48
C ASN A 34 -4.60 -19.86 8.54
N ALA A 35 -4.31 -20.97 7.84
CA ALA A 35 -5.20 -21.52 6.82
C ALA A 35 -6.51 -22.06 7.41
N ASP A 36 -6.49 -22.53 8.65
CA ASP A 36 -7.64 -23.14 9.31
C ASP A 36 -8.66 -22.07 9.75
N LEU A 37 -8.18 -20.85 10.01
CA LEU A 37 -9.03 -19.71 10.38
C LEU A 37 -9.44 -18.85 9.18
N CYS A 38 -8.75 -18.97 8.05
CA CYS A 38 -8.98 -18.12 6.88
C CYS A 38 -10.22 -18.59 6.09
N ASN A 39 -11.31 -17.82 6.16
CA ASN A 39 -12.52 -18.09 5.39
C ASN A 39 -12.63 -17.29 4.08
N ASN A 40 -11.57 -16.63 3.63
CA ASN A 40 -11.56 -15.67 2.50
C ASN A 40 -12.53 -14.49 2.69
N CYS A 41 -12.74 -14.05 3.93
CA CYS A 41 -13.70 -13.00 4.26
C CYS A 41 -15.16 -13.34 3.88
N LYS A 42 -15.47 -14.61 3.55
CA LYS A 42 -16.84 -15.04 3.22
C LYS A 42 -17.79 -14.73 4.38
N GLY A 43 -18.95 -14.17 4.06
CA GLY A 43 -19.94 -13.75 5.06
C GLY A 43 -19.68 -12.39 5.70
N PHE A 44 -18.54 -11.74 5.39
CA PHE A 44 -18.21 -10.40 5.90
C PHE A 44 -18.00 -9.41 4.76
N TYR A 45 -17.21 -9.78 3.75
CA TYR A 45 -16.85 -8.92 2.62
C TYR A 45 -16.86 -9.71 1.31
N SER A 46 -17.12 -9.02 0.20
CA SER A 46 -17.05 -9.61 -1.16
C SER A 46 -15.61 -9.78 -1.66
N VAL A 47 -14.64 -9.09 -1.04
CA VAL A 47 -13.21 -9.12 -1.40
C VAL A 47 -12.37 -9.40 -0.14
N PRO A 48 -11.31 -10.21 -0.24
CA PRO A 48 -10.38 -10.46 0.86
C PRO A 48 -9.64 -9.19 1.30
N GLN A 49 -9.93 -8.74 2.53
CA GLN A 49 -9.48 -7.44 3.02
C GLN A 49 -7.96 -7.36 3.22
N CYS A 50 -7.33 -8.44 3.68
CA CYS A 50 -5.89 -8.51 3.88
C CYS A 50 -5.08 -8.28 2.59
N TRP A 51 -5.66 -8.64 1.44
CA TRP A 51 -5.09 -8.38 0.13
C TRP A 51 -5.36 -6.94 -0.32
N ALA A 52 -6.60 -6.45 -0.14
CA ALA A 52 -7.01 -5.11 -0.55
C ALA A 52 -6.24 -3.99 0.18
N VAL A 53 -5.84 -4.19 1.44
CA VAL A 53 -5.12 -3.18 2.24
C VAL A 53 -3.60 -3.34 2.21
N CYS A 54 -3.07 -4.34 1.49
CA CYS A 54 -1.64 -4.59 1.43
C CYS A 54 -0.95 -3.50 0.59
N PRO A 55 -0.02 -2.70 1.16
CA PRO A 55 0.61 -1.61 0.44
C PRO A 55 1.71 -2.07 -0.52
N THR A 56 2.19 -3.33 -0.40
CA THR A 56 3.25 -3.88 -1.24
C THR A 56 2.69 -4.80 -2.31
N GLU A 57 3.17 -4.65 -3.54
CA GLU A 57 2.84 -5.54 -4.63
C GLU A 57 3.37 -6.96 -4.35
N GLY A 58 2.47 -7.89 -4.08
CA GLY A 58 2.78 -9.29 -3.80
C GLY A 58 3.11 -9.58 -2.34
N GLY A 59 2.97 -8.63 -1.40
CA GLY A 59 3.08 -8.90 0.04
C GLY A 59 1.98 -9.83 0.56
N CYS A 60 0.81 -9.81 -0.10
CA CYS A 60 -0.28 -10.76 0.07
C CYS A 60 -0.67 -11.30 -1.30
N VAL A 61 -0.78 -12.61 -1.46
CA VAL A 61 -1.07 -13.26 -2.74
C VAL A 61 -2.15 -14.31 -2.60
N SER A 62 -2.97 -14.47 -3.64
CA SER A 62 -3.89 -15.59 -3.74
C SER A 62 -3.15 -16.84 -4.19
N LEU A 63 -3.23 -17.92 -3.40
CA LEU A 63 -2.62 -19.21 -3.71
C LEU A 63 -3.37 -19.98 -4.81
N SER A 64 -4.55 -19.53 -5.21
CA SER A 64 -5.29 -20.13 -6.34
C SER A 64 -4.79 -19.68 -7.72
N GLY A 65 -3.70 -18.92 -7.76
CA GLY A 65 -3.05 -18.48 -9.00
C GLY A 65 -1.59 -18.91 -9.05
N ARG A 66 -1.30 -20.21 -9.00
CA ARG A 66 -0.07 -20.68 -9.67
C ARG A 66 -0.25 -20.40 -11.15
N SER A 67 0.34 -19.31 -11.61
CA SER A 67 0.72 -19.17 -13.01
C SER A 67 1.72 -20.28 -13.32
N SER A 68 1.23 -21.48 -13.64
CA SER A 68 1.90 -22.25 -14.69
C SER A 68 1.74 -21.44 -15.96
N ALA A 69 2.86 -21.22 -16.63
CA ALA A 69 2.92 -20.60 -17.93
C ALA A 69 1.75 -21.01 -18.84
N PHE A 70 1.24 -20.04 -19.61
CA PHE A 70 0.52 -20.25 -20.88
C PHE A 70 -0.83 -21.00 -20.72
N THR A 71 -1.97 -20.41 -21.04
CA THR A 71 -2.44 -20.35 -22.42
C THR A 71 -3.49 -19.23 -22.54
N LEU A 72 -3.33 -18.42 -23.57
CA LEU A 72 -4.31 -17.47 -24.06
C LEU A 72 -5.59 -18.21 -24.46
N GLY A 73 -6.73 -17.79 -23.90
CA GLY A 73 -8.06 -18.14 -24.41
C GLY A 73 -8.86 -19.09 -23.54
N SER A 74 -9.61 -18.55 -22.57
CA SER A 74 -11.03 -18.88 -22.43
C SER A 74 -11.70 -17.91 -21.46
N ALA A 75 -12.99 -17.71 -21.67
CA ALA A 75 -13.77 -16.55 -21.30
C ALA A 75 -14.24 -16.52 -19.83
N ILE A 76 -14.36 -15.27 -19.32
CA ILE A 76 -15.23 -14.77 -18.25
C ILE A 76 -14.88 -15.13 -16.79
N GLU A 77 -14.40 -14.12 -16.04
CA GLU A 77 -14.93 -13.77 -14.70
C GLU A 77 -14.47 -12.34 -14.32
N THR A 78 -15.41 -11.41 -14.36
CA THR A 78 -15.26 -9.94 -14.48
C THR A 78 -14.62 -9.20 -13.30
N THR A 79 -14.07 -9.90 -12.30
CA THR A 79 -13.30 -9.31 -11.19
C THR A 79 -11.79 -9.47 -11.39
N ALA A 80 -11.34 -10.53 -12.07
CA ALA A 80 -9.93 -10.73 -12.41
C ALA A 80 -9.45 -9.73 -13.48
N ASP A 81 -10.35 -9.33 -14.39
CA ASP A 81 -10.06 -8.36 -15.45
C ASP A 81 -10.00 -6.92 -14.93
N TYR A 82 -10.84 -6.59 -13.95
CA TYR A 82 -10.79 -5.28 -13.29
C TYR A 82 -9.44 -5.06 -12.61
N TRP A 83 -8.96 -6.02 -11.81
CA TRP A 83 -7.71 -5.84 -11.08
C TRP A 83 -6.50 -5.81 -12.01
N LYS A 84 -6.49 -6.66 -13.06
CA LYS A 84 -5.45 -6.61 -14.10
C LYS A 84 -5.43 -5.26 -14.82
N ALA A 85 -6.59 -4.74 -15.22
CA ALA A 85 -6.69 -3.45 -15.90
C ALA A 85 -6.29 -2.29 -14.98
N TRP A 86 -6.72 -2.32 -13.71
CA TRP A 86 -6.33 -1.34 -12.70
C TRP A 86 -4.82 -1.36 -12.46
N GLN A 87 -4.23 -2.54 -12.29
CA GLN A 87 -2.79 -2.68 -12.03
C GLN A 87 -1.96 -2.22 -13.24
N ALA A 88 -2.43 -2.47 -14.47
CA ALA A 88 -1.82 -1.95 -15.69
C ALA A 88 -1.90 -0.40 -15.74
N ALA A 89 -3.08 0.16 -15.48
CA ALA A 89 -3.28 1.61 -15.46
C ALA A 89 -2.45 2.30 -14.36
N TYR A 90 -2.38 1.70 -13.17
CA TYR A 90 -1.56 2.16 -12.05
C TYR A 90 -0.08 2.17 -12.42
N LYS A 91 0.45 1.05 -12.95
CA LYS A 91 1.85 0.94 -13.37
C LYS A 91 2.21 1.99 -14.43
N GLN A 92 1.33 2.23 -15.40
CA GLN A 92 1.54 3.27 -16.42
C GLN A 92 1.57 4.68 -15.81
N ARG A 93 0.66 4.98 -14.87
CA ARG A 93 0.63 6.28 -14.16
C ARG A 93 1.89 6.48 -13.32
N VAL A 94 2.31 5.47 -12.56
CA VAL A 94 3.54 5.51 -11.76
C VAL A 94 4.77 5.67 -12.65
N SER A 95 4.84 4.96 -13.78
CA SER A 95 5.94 5.12 -14.74
C SER A 95 6.02 6.54 -15.28
N ARG A 96 4.88 7.15 -15.66
CA ARG A 96 4.83 8.56 -16.06
C ARG A 96 5.25 9.51 -14.95
N LEU A 97 4.80 9.27 -13.72
CA LEU A 97 5.19 10.09 -12.57
C LEU A 97 6.68 10.01 -12.28
N LYS A 98 7.29 8.82 -12.42
CA LYS A 98 8.73 8.62 -12.24
C LYS A 98 9.57 9.18 -13.40
N GLN A 99 9.01 9.23 -14.60
CA GLN A 99 9.64 9.81 -15.79
C GLN A 99 9.46 11.31 -15.89
N SER A 100 8.45 11.87 -15.22
CA SER A 100 8.39 13.30 -14.97
C SER A 100 9.57 13.63 -14.06
N PRO A 101 10.45 14.59 -14.42
CA PRO A 101 11.36 15.16 -13.44
C PRO A 101 10.48 15.57 -12.24
N GLN A 102 10.78 15.05 -11.05
CA GLN A 102 10.07 15.47 -9.83
C GLN A 102 10.10 17.00 -9.87
N SER A 103 8.94 17.63 -9.96
CA SER A 103 8.90 19.09 -10.08
C SER A 103 9.72 19.66 -8.94
N GLU A 104 10.80 20.38 -9.25
CA GLU A 104 11.67 21.06 -8.27
C GLU A 104 10.83 21.81 -7.23
N TYR A 105 9.65 22.30 -7.65
CA TYR A 105 8.55 22.81 -6.83
C TYR A 105 8.37 22.13 -5.46
N TRP A 106 8.31 20.79 -5.36
CA TRP A 106 8.05 20.13 -4.08
C TRP A 106 9.26 20.17 -3.15
N ASN A 107 10.47 20.10 -3.72
CA ASN A 107 11.72 20.24 -2.96
C ASN A 107 11.87 21.70 -2.51
N ASP A 108 11.69 22.65 -3.42
CA ASP A 108 11.77 24.09 -3.14
C ASP A 108 10.74 24.53 -2.09
N TRP A 109 9.50 24.04 -2.19
CA TRP A 109 8.45 24.32 -1.21
C TRP A 109 8.79 23.73 0.16
N PHE A 110 9.27 22.48 0.21
CA PHE A 110 9.61 21.83 1.46
C PHE A 110 10.80 22.52 2.16
N ASP A 111 11.81 22.92 1.40
CA ASP A 111 12.96 23.66 1.89
C ASP A 111 12.53 25.04 2.44
N SER A 112 11.68 25.77 1.71
CA SER A 112 11.13 27.07 2.13
C SER A 112 10.31 26.97 3.43
N TYR A 113 9.44 25.95 3.51
CA TYR A 113 8.64 25.68 4.71
C TYR A 113 9.52 25.35 5.91
N SER A 114 10.51 24.47 5.73
CA SER A 114 11.41 24.02 6.80
C SER A 114 12.23 25.18 7.37
N GLN A 115 12.76 26.06 6.51
CA GLN A 115 13.46 27.27 6.95
C GLN A 115 12.56 28.24 7.73
N SER A 116 11.30 28.38 7.31
CA SER A 116 10.33 29.22 8.00
C SER A 116 10.00 28.67 9.38
N LEU A 117 9.86 27.34 9.51
CA LEU A 117 9.64 26.66 10.78
C LEU A 117 10.83 26.86 11.73
N GLU A 118 12.07 26.70 11.25
CA GLU A 118 13.27 26.93 12.06
C GLU A 118 13.35 28.36 12.58
N LYS A 119 13.04 29.36 11.74
CA LYS A 119 12.99 30.77 12.14
C LYS A 119 11.95 31.02 13.24
N LEU A 120 10.75 30.47 13.08
CA LEU A 120 9.69 30.56 14.10
C LEU A 120 10.10 29.91 15.42
N GLN A 121 10.73 28.73 15.36
CA GLN A 121 11.24 28.05 16.56
C GLN A 121 12.38 28.82 17.24
N ALA A 122 13.26 29.47 16.47
CA ALA A 122 14.31 30.32 17.00
C ALA A 122 13.74 31.57 17.67
N GLN A 123 12.77 32.24 17.04
CA GLN A 123 12.07 33.40 17.59
C GLN A 123 11.30 33.08 18.88
N ALA A 124 10.65 31.91 18.93
CA ALA A 124 10.00 31.42 20.14
C ALA A 124 10.98 31.19 21.30
N LYS A 125 12.23 30.76 20.99
CA LYS A 125 13.29 30.58 21.99
C LYS A 125 13.89 31.90 22.47
N THR A 126 13.93 32.93 21.64
CA THR A 126 14.50 34.25 21.97
C THR A 126 13.46 35.25 22.51
N GLY A 127 12.18 34.90 22.53
CA GLY A 127 11.09 35.74 23.05
C GLY A 127 10.76 36.96 22.18
N THR A 128 11.20 36.98 20.92
CA THR A 128 11.03 38.11 20.00
C THR A 128 9.98 37.81 18.94
N ASN A 129 8.80 38.43 19.05
CA ASN A 129 7.76 38.39 18.03
C ASN A 129 8.03 39.46 16.97
N ALA A 130 8.71 39.10 15.87
CA ALA A 130 8.81 39.95 14.69
C ALA A 130 7.69 39.61 13.68
N PRO A 131 7.04 40.60 13.03
CA PRO A 131 5.99 40.31 12.05
C PRO A 131 6.58 39.58 10.84
N LEU A 132 5.95 38.48 10.43
CA LEU A 132 6.22 37.85 9.14
C LEU A 132 5.51 38.66 8.05
N THR A 133 6.26 39.43 7.26
CA THR A 133 5.75 39.91 5.98
C THR A 133 5.88 38.82 4.92
N PRO A 134 4.90 38.71 4.00
CA PRO A 134 4.93 37.74 2.90
C PRO A 134 6.11 37.94 1.96
#